data_AF-A0A8T2WTE5-F1
#
_entry.id   AF-A0A8T2WTE5-F1
#
_cell.length_a   1.000
_cell.length_b   1.000
_cell.length_c   1.000
_cell.angle_alpha   90.00
_cell.angle_beta   90.00
_cell.angle_gamma   90.00
#
_symmetry.space_group_name_H-M   'P 1'
#
loop_
_entity.id
_entity.type
_entity.pdbx_description
1 polymer ?
#
loop_
_entity_poly.entity_id
_entity_poly.type
_entity_poly.pdbx_seq_one_letter_code
_entity_poly.pdbx_strand_id
1 'polypeptide(L)'
;MESGGETVTQVEQWSVEDRVFRIYNLFANIPPVGQTTMLELQRDEHIKYLNEGLKQLGPSFVALDSSRPWLCYWIIHSMALLGESLDYQLENNAIDFLNRCQDPNGGFGGGPGQMPHLATTYAAVNSIVTLGGQKALSSINRDKLYNFLLRMKDPSGAFRMHDAGEIDVRACYTAISVRSFSFTLESFGQSIS
;
A
#
# COMPACT_ATOMS: atom_id res chain seq x y z
N MET A 1 -8.44 -15.95 -48.86
CA MET A 1 -7.82 -15.08 -47.85
C MET A 1 -8.87 -14.86 -46.78
N GLU A 2 -8.77 -15.58 -45.67
CA GLU A 2 -9.68 -15.37 -44.54
C GLU A 2 -9.44 -13.96 -44.00
N SER A 3 -10.49 -13.13 -44.00
CA SER A 3 -10.50 -11.86 -43.28
C SER A 3 -10.45 -12.19 -41.79
N GLY A 4 -9.26 -12.15 -41.20
CA GLY A 4 -9.09 -12.34 -39.76
C GLY A 4 -9.91 -11.27 -39.03
N GLY A 5 -10.98 -11.70 -38.36
CA GLY A 5 -11.80 -10.82 -37.54
C GLY A 5 -10.98 -10.19 -36.41
N GLU A 6 -11.41 -9.03 -35.97
CA GLU A 6 -10.79 -8.33 -34.84
C GLU A 6 -10.84 -9.20 -33.58
N THR A 7 -9.72 -9.26 -32.86
CA THR A 7 -9.65 -9.95 -31.57
C THR A 7 -10.15 -9.03 -30.46
N VAL A 8 -10.63 -9.62 -29.35
CA VAL A 8 -11.03 -8.87 -28.15
C VAL A 8 -9.89 -7.93 -27.68
N THR A 9 -8.64 -8.41 -27.71
CA THR A 9 -7.47 -7.59 -27.35
C THR A 9 -7.34 -6.34 -28.22
N GLN A 10 -7.54 -6.46 -29.53
CA GLN A 10 -7.45 -5.32 -30.44
C GLN A 10 -8.60 -4.34 -30.19
N VAL A 11 -9.82 -4.85 -30.01
CA VAL A 11 -11.00 -4.03 -29.74
C VAL A 11 -10.83 -3.22 -28.44
N GLU A 12 -10.39 -3.86 -27.37
CA GLU A 12 -10.15 -3.17 -26.08
C GLU A 12 -8.99 -2.17 -26.18
N GLN A 13 -7.89 -2.53 -26.87
CA GLN A 13 -6.76 -1.63 -27.09
C GLN A 13 -7.19 -0.37 -27.83
N TRP A 14 -7.93 -0.50 -28.94
CA TRP A 14 -8.40 0.64 -29.71
C TRP A 14 -9.39 1.50 -28.94
N SER A 15 -10.25 0.90 -28.12
CA SER A 15 -11.16 1.65 -27.25
C SER A 15 -10.41 2.53 -26.25
N VAL A 16 -9.31 2.03 -25.67
CA VAL A 16 -8.45 2.82 -24.78
C VAL A 16 -7.68 3.89 -25.56
N GLU A 17 -7.09 3.53 -26.70
CA GLU A 17 -6.36 4.48 -27.57
C GLU A 17 -7.24 5.65 -27.98
N ASP A 18 -8.48 5.41 -28.41
CA ASP A 18 -9.42 6.45 -28.80
C ASP A 18 -9.74 7.39 -27.64
N ARG A 19 -10.01 6.86 -26.43
CA ARG A 19 -10.29 7.67 -25.24
C ARG A 19 -9.09 8.53 -24.83
N VAL A 20 -7.90 7.94 -24.84
CA VAL A 20 -6.65 8.66 -24.49
C VAL A 20 -6.33 9.70 -25.55
N PHE A 21 -6.49 9.38 -26.83
CA PHE A 21 -6.24 10.30 -27.94
C PHE A 21 -7.12 11.55 -27.84
N ARG A 22 -8.39 11.42 -27.41
CA ARG A 22 -9.26 12.57 -27.14
C ARG A 22 -8.70 13.51 -26.08
N ILE A 23 -8.07 12.99 -25.02
CA ILE A 23 -7.44 13.79 -23.96
C ILE A 23 -6.22 14.54 -24.52
N TYR A 24 -5.36 13.86 -25.27
CA TYR A 24 -4.20 14.49 -25.91
C TYR A 24 -4.61 15.54 -26.94
N ASN A 25 -5.65 15.26 -27.73
CA ASN A 25 -6.17 16.21 -28.70
C ASN A 25 -6.75 17.46 -28.01
N LEU A 26 -7.47 17.30 -26.89
CA LEU A 26 -7.92 18.45 -26.09
C LEU A 26 -6.71 19.27 -25.61
N PHE A 27 -5.71 18.62 -25.03
CA PHE A 27 -4.49 19.25 -24.54
C PHE A 27 -3.71 20.00 -25.64
N ALA A 28 -3.58 19.40 -26.82
CA ALA A 28 -2.88 20.00 -27.96
C ALA A 28 -3.57 21.26 -28.52
N ASN A 29 -4.89 21.37 -28.35
CA ASN A 29 -5.69 22.46 -28.92
C ASN A 29 -5.98 23.61 -27.94
N ILE A 30 -5.61 23.51 -26.66
CA ILE A 30 -5.77 24.61 -25.69
C ILE A 30 -4.51 25.51 -25.64
N PRO A 31 -4.63 26.81 -25.28
CA PRO A 31 -3.49 27.72 -25.20
C PRO A 31 -2.43 27.26 -24.17
N PRO A 32 -1.15 27.70 -24.27
CA PRO A 32 -0.08 27.28 -23.36
C PRO A 32 -0.36 27.48 -21.87
N VAL A 33 -1.09 28.54 -21.51
CA VAL A 33 -1.53 28.77 -20.13
C VAL A 33 -2.49 27.67 -19.68
N GLY A 34 -3.46 27.31 -20.52
CA GLY A 34 -4.38 26.21 -20.26
C GLY A 34 -3.68 24.85 -20.19
N GLN A 35 -2.66 24.63 -21.03
CA GLN A 35 -1.81 23.43 -20.96
C GLN A 35 -1.08 23.33 -19.62
N THR A 36 -0.52 24.45 -19.15
CA THR A 36 0.18 24.52 -17.86
C THR A 36 -0.78 24.18 -16.71
N THR A 37 -1.96 24.79 -16.69
CA THR A 37 -2.99 24.49 -15.68
C THR A 37 -3.48 23.05 -15.74
N MET A 38 -3.64 22.46 -16.94
CA MET A 38 -4.08 21.07 -17.09
C MET A 38 -3.05 20.05 -16.60
N LEU A 39 -1.76 20.37 -16.68
CA LEU A 39 -0.66 19.52 -16.19
C LEU A 39 -0.32 19.76 -14.71
N GLU A 40 -0.85 20.82 -14.11
CA GLU A 40 -0.60 21.15 -12.72
C GLU A 40 -1.20 20.09 -11.80
N LEU A 41 -0.37 19.52 -10.93
CA LEU A 41 -0.80 18.57 -9.92
C LEU A 41 -1.71 19.26 -8.90
N GLN A 42 -2.97 18.81 -8.82
CA GLN A 42 -4.00 19.36 -7.92
C GLN A 42 -3.79 18.87 -6.48
N ARG A 43 -2.68 19.30 -5.86
CA ARG A 43 -2.20 18.80 -4.56
C ARG A 43 -3.26 18.90 -3.46
N ASP A 44 -3.90 20.05 -3.31
CA ASP A 44 -4.87 20.29 -2.23
C ASP A 44 -6.09 19.38 -2.32
N GLU A 45 -6.58 19.13 -3.53
CA GLU A 45 -7.69 18.21 -3.77
C GLU A 45 -7.30 16.75 -3.46
N HIS A 46 -6.07 16.36 -3.79
CA HIS A 46 -5.56 15.03 -3.42
C HIS A 46 -5.40 14.89 -1.90
N ILE A 47 -4.85 15.88 -1.21
CA ILE A 47 -4.69 15.88 0.25
C ILE A 47 -6.05 15.77 0.94
N LYS A 48 -7.04 16.53 0.46
CA LYS A 48 -8.42 16.45 0.97
C LYS A 48 -9.02 15.07 0.78
N TYR A 49 -8.90 14.50 -0.42
CA TYR A 49 -9.39 13.14 -0.70
C TYR A 49 -8.74 12.09 0.21
N LEU A 50 -7.43 12.17 0.40
CA LEU A 50 -6.65 11.24 1.23
C LEU A 50 -7.03 11.33 2.72
N ASN A 51 -7.15 12.55 3.26
CA ASN A 51 -7.53 12.77 4.65
C ASN A 51 -8.92 12.21 4.96
N GLU A 52 -9.90 12.44 4.09
CA GLU A 52 -11.24 11.89 4.28
C GLU A 52 -11.25 10.35 4.16
N GLY A 53 -10.51 9.81 3.20
CA GLY A 53 -10.37 8.36 3.01
C GLY A 53 -9.73 7.63 4.21
N LEU A 54 -8.86 8.28 4.98
CA LEU A 54 -8.25 7.68 6.17
C LEU A 54 -9.19 7.69 7.39
N LYS A 55 -10.16 8.61 7.43
CA LYS A 55 -11.15 8.73 8.52
C LYS A 55 -12.29 7.75 8.35
N GLN A 56 -12.94 7.76 7.18
CA GLN A 56 -14.13 6.96 6.92
C GLN A 56 -14.24 6.60 5.45
N LEU A 57 -14.67 5.36 5.19
CA LEU A 57 -14.92 4.85 3.86
C LEU A 57 -16.39 4.48 3.70
N GLY A 58 -16.91 4.65 2.49
CA GLY A 58 -18.28 4.27 2.14
C GLY A 58 -18.46 2.74 2.10
N PRO A 59 -19.71 2.24 2.11
CA PRO A 59 -20.01 0.81 2.10
C PRO A 59 -19.44 0.03 0.90
N SER A 60 -19.18 0.71 -0.22
CA SER A 60 -18.56 0.11 -1.41
C SER A 60 -17.15 -0.45 -1.17
N PHE A 61 -16.48 -0.03 -0.10
CA PHE A 61 -15.15 -0.52 0.27
C PHE A 61 -15.16 -1.87 0.99
N VAL A 62 -16.32 -2.52 1.15
CA VAL A 62 -16.42 -3.85 1.78
C VAL A 62 -15.55 -4.91 1.09
N ALA A 63 -15.37 -4.81 -0.23
CA ALA A 63 -14.48 -5.70 -0.99
C ALA A 63 -13.00 -5.58 -0.58
N LEU A 64 -12.64 -4.52 0.15
CA LEU A 64 -11.30 -4.25 0.68
C LEU A 64 -11.21 -4.43 2.20
N ASP A 65 -12.20 -5.06 2.85
CA ASP A 65 -12.17 -5.26 4.30
C ASP A 65 -10.99 -6.15 4.76
N SER A 66 -10.53 -7.07 3.91
CA SER A 66 -9.30 -7.85 4.14
C SER A 66 -8.01 -7.16 3.66
N SER A 67 -8.10 -5.88 3.28
CA SER A 67 -7.01 -5.09 2.72
C SER A 67 -6.89 -3.72 3.41
N ARG A 68 -7.35 -3.58 4.65
CA ARG A 68 -7.36 -2.27 5.33
C ARG A 68 -5.96 -1.73 5.64
N PRO A 69 -4.95 -2.54 5.97
CA PRO A 69 -3.57 -2.06 5.99
C PRO A 69 -3.07 -1.53 4.64
N TRP A 70 -3.58 -2.04 3.51
CA TRP A 70 -3.28 -1.46 2.20
C TRP A 70 -3.87 -0.07 2.04
N LEU A 71 -5.10 0.15 2.52
CA LEU A 71 -5.71 1.48 2.53
C LEU A 71 -4.88 2.46 3.37
N CYS A 72 -4.41 2.05 4.55
CA CYS A 72 -3.47 2.86 5.34
C CYS A 72 -2.20 3.16 4.53
N TYR A 73 -1.57 2.15 3.94
CA TYR A 73 -0.32 2.33 3.20
C TYR A 73 -0.48 3.27 2.01
N TRP A 74 -1.46 3.03 1.14
CA TRP A 74 -1.70 3.86 -0.04
C TRP A 74 -1.95 5.31 0.35
N ILE A 75 -2.72 5.54 1.41
CA ILE A 75 -3.06 6.90 1.82
C ILE A 75 -1.85 7.59 2.47
N ILE A 76 -1.23 6.97 3.47
CA ILE A 76 -0.10 7.53 4.22
C ILE A 76 1.09 7.76 3.29
N HIS A 77 1.39 6.82 2.39
CA HIS A 77 2.46 6.98 1.43
C HIS A 77 2.17 8.09 0.41
N SER A 78 0.92 8.22 -0.06
CA SER A 78 0.54 9.32 -0.95
C SER A 78 0.68 10.69 -0.27
N MET A 79 0.31 10.80 1.01
CA MET A 79 0.55 12.02 1.80
C MET A 79 2.04 12.36 1.88
N ALA A 80 2.89 11.35 2.16
CA ALA A 80 4.34 11.54 2.19
C ALA A 80 4.94 11.95 0.83
N LEU A 81 4.46 11.36 -0.28
CA LEU A 81 4.86 11.76 -1.64
C LEU A 81 4.43 13.19 -1.98
N LEU A 82 3.30 13.63 -1.44
CA LEU A 82 2.87 15.02 -1.52
C LEU A 82 3.68 15.91 -0.55
N GLY A 83 4.56 15.38 0.30
CA GLY A 83 5.30 16.18 1.27
C GLY A 83 4.44 16.71 2.42
N GLU A 84 3.28 16.07 2.65
CA GLU A 84 2.38 16.38 3.74
C GLU A 84 2.50 15.38 4.89
N SER A 85 2.17 15.84 6.09
CA SER A 85 2.09 15.01 7.29
C SER A 85 0.63 14.84 7.72
N LEU A 86 0.35 13.73 8.42
CA LEU A 86 -0.93 13.58 9.09
C LEU A 86 -1.00 14.49 10.31
N ASP A 87 -2.22 14.89 10.68
CA ASP A 87 -2.41 15.46 12.00
C ASP A 87 -2.15 14.42 13.09
N TYR A 88 -1.79 14.89 14.29
CA TYR A 88 -1.42 14.04 15.42
C TYR A 88 -2.51 13.03 15.79
N GLN A 89 -3.79 13.40 15.70
CA GLN A 89 -4.89 12.50 16.07
C GLN A 89 -5.02 11.36 15.05
N LEU A 90 -4.94 11.68 13.76
CA LEU A 90 -5.07 10.72 12.68
C LEU A 90 -3.87 9.77 12.62
N GLU A 91 -2.66 10.27 12.86
CA GLU A 91 -1.47 9.44 13.03
C GLU A 91 -1.66 8.41 14.15
N ASN A 92 -2.09 8.86 15.33
CA ASN A 92 -2.31 7.96 16.47
C ASN A 92 -3.41 6.92 16.18
N ASN A 93 -4.50 7.33 15.55
CA ASN A 93 -5.58 6.43 15.16
C ASN A 93 -5.10 5.36 14.16
N ALA A 94 -4.22 5.74 13.21
CA ALA A 94 -3.64 4.81 12.25
C ALA A 94 -2.73 3.78 12.95
N ILE A 95 -1.86 4.22 13.86
CA ILE A 95 -1.00 3.34 14.66
C ILE A 95 -1.85 2.37 15.50
N ASP A 96 -2.85 2.88 16.22
CA ASP A 96 -3.73 2.07 17.07
C ASP A 96 -4.57 1.08 16.25
N PHE A 97 -5.01 1.48 15.05
CA PHE A 97 -5.68 0.57 14.12
C PHE A 97 -4.75 -0.57 13.65
N LEU A 98 -3.55 -0.24 13.17
CA LEU A 98 -2.59 -1.25 12.70
C LEU A 98 -2.16 -2.19 13.83
N ASN A 99 -2.02 -1.68 15.06
CA ASN A 99 -1.75 -2.51 16.23
C ASN A 99 -2.86 -3.55 16.49
N ARG A 100 -4.14 -3.19 16.26
CA ARG A 100 -5.26 -4.14 16.36
C ARG A 100 -5.29 -5.17 15.23
N CYS A 101 -4.66 -4.89 14.10
CA CYS A 101 -4.47 -5.84 13.00
C CYS A 101 -3.29 -6.79 13.21
N GLN A 102 -2.44 -6.54 14.20
CA GLN A 102 -1.26 -7.36 14.49
C GLN A 102 -1.67 -8.67 15.16
N ASP A 103 -1.23 -9.79 14.62
CA ASP A 103 -1.57 -11.12 15.14
C ASP A 103 -0.73 -11.45 16.39
N PRO A 104 -1.30 -12.10 17.43
CA PRO A 104 -0.56 -12.53 18.61
C PRO A 104 0.62 -13.46 18.33
N ASN A 105 0.65 -14.15 17.20
CA ASN A 105 1.73 -15.02 16.73
C ASN A 105 2.55 -14.42 15.58
N GLY A 106 2.39 -13.11 15.32
CA GLY A 106 3.20 -12.33 14.38
C GLY A 106 2.58 -12.11 13.01
N GLY A 107 3.00 -11.01 12.37
CA GLY A 107 2.41 -10.52 11.13
C GLY A 107 1.18 -9.64 11.38
N PHE A 108 0.62 -9.09 10.30
CA PHE A 108 -0.59 -8.29 10.33
C PHE A 108 -1.65 -8.89 9.41
N GLY A 109 -2.89 -8.99 9.88
CA GLY A 109 -4.04 -9.39 9.08
C GLY A 109 -4.65 -8.23 8.30
N GLY A 110 -5.63 -8.53 7.45
CA GLY A 110 -6.38 -7.55 6.66
C GLY A 110 -7.26 -6.59 7.46
N GLY A 111 -7.54 -6.95 8.71
CA GLY A 111 -8.30 -6.18 9.69
C GLY A 111 -8.18 -6.83 11.07
N PRO A 112 -8.70 -6.21 12.13
CA PRO A 112 -8.65 -6.76 13.47
C PRO A 112 -9.28 -8.16 13.56
N GLY A 113 -8.55 -9.11 14.12
CA GLY A 113 -8.98 -10.50 14.26
C GLY A 113 -8.87 -11.36 13.01
N GLN A 114 -8.39 -10.81 11.87
CA GLN A 114 -8.11 -11.59 10.68
C GLN A 114 -6.72 -12.24 10.77
N MET A 115 -6.56 -13.41 10.14
CA MET A 115 -5.29 -14.15 10.07
C MET A 115 -4.18 -13.28 9.43
N PRO A 116 -2.93 -13.37 9.93
CA PRO A 116 -1.82 -12.62 9.37
C PRO A 116 -1.49 -13.05 7.94
N HIS A 117 -1.12 -12.07 7.12
CA HIS A 117 -0.83 -12.28 5.70
C HIS A 117 0.34 -11.37 5.28
N LEU A 118 1.24 -11.86 4.42
CA LEU A 118 2.45 -11.14 4.03
C LEU A 118 2.15 -9.82 3.32
N ALA A 119 1.13 -9.76 2.46
CA ALA A 119 0.72 -8.52 1.80
C ALA A 119 0.30 -7.42 2.80
N THR A 120 -0.54 -7.75 3.77
CA THR A 120 -1.04 -6.80 4.79
C THR A 120 0.02 -6.50 5.84
N THR A 121 0.92 -7.45 6.10
CA THR A 121 2.14 -7.25 6.89
C THR A 121 3.07 -6.22 6.24
N TYR A 122 3.32 -6.36 4.93
CA TYR A 122 4.09 -5.39 4.15
C TYR A 122 3.44 -4.00 4.22
N ALA A 123 2.13 -3.91 3.98
CA ALA A 123 1.43 -2.63 3.98
C ALA A 123 1.43 -1.97 5.38
N ALA A 124 1.19 -2.74 6.44
CA ALA A 124 1.23 -2.25 7.81
C ALA A 124 2.62 -1.75 8.21
N VAL A 125 3.66 -2.54 7.95
CA VAL A 125 5.05 -2.17 8.26
C VAL A 125 5.46 -0.92 7.49
N ASN A 126 5.19 -0.83 6.19
CA ASN A 126 5.52 0.38 5.43
C ASN A 126 4.70 1.60 5.87
N SER A 127 3.44 1.42 6.27
CA SER A 127 2.65 2.51 6.87
C SER A 127 3.33 3.05 8.13
N ILE A 128 3.70 2.16 9.05
CA ILE A 128 4.37 2.50 10.31
C ILE A 128 5.74 3.15 10.07
N VAL A 129 6.52 2.61 9.14
CA VAL A 129 7.83 3.18 8.77
C VAL A 129 7.68 4.56 8.12
N THR A 130 6.65 4.77 7.30
CA THR A 130 6.37 6.06 6.66
C THR A 130 5.94 7.12 7.69
N LEU A 131 5.11 6.74 8.68
CA LEU A 131 4.79 7.63 9.80
C LEU A 131 6.04 7.96 10.62
N GLY A 132 6.90 6.96 10.84
CA GLY A 132 8.14 7.12 11.58
C GLY A 132 7.90 7.45 13.06
N GLY A 133 8.92 8.00 13.72
CA GLY A 133 8.86 8.34 15.13
C GLY A 133 8.89 7.13 16.07
N GLN A 134 9.31 7.37 17.32
CA GLN A 134 9.53 6.29 18.29
C GLN A 134 8.24 5.51 18.59
N LYS A 135 7.09 6.21 18.66
CA LYS A 135 5.79 5.57 18.95
C LYS A 135 5.39 4.57 17.87
N ALA A 136 5.45 4.95 16.60
CA ALA A 136 5.05 4.04 15.52
C ALA A 136 6.06 2.89 15.41
N LEU A 137 7.37 3.19 15.38
CA LEU A 137 8.40 2.16 15.18
C LEU A 137 8.47 1.13 16.32
N SER A 138 8.12 1.51 17.55
CA SER A 138 8.03 0.59 18.70
C SER A 138 6.74 -0.24 18.74
N SER A 139 5.76 0.07 17.90
CA SER A 139 4.48 -0.65 17.86
C SER A 139 4.57 -2.00 17.14
N ILE A 140 5.62 -2.22 16.35
CA ILE A 140 5.90 -3.49 15.66
C ILE A 140 6.57 -4.47 16.62
N ASN A 141 5.94 -5.62 16.87
CA ASN A 141 6.57 -6.71 17.57
C ASN A 141 7.51 -7.48 16.64
N ARG A 142 8.81 -7.10 16.65
CA ARG A 142 9.82 -7.62 15.73
C ARG A 142 10.10 -9.11 15.89
N ASP A 143 10.09 -9.62 17.12
CA ASP A 143 10.36 -11.05 17.39
C ASP A 143 9.25 -11.92 16.80
N LYS A 144 7.99 -11.54 17.05
CA LYS A 144 6.84 -12.24 16.48
C LYS A 144 6.78 -12.10 14.97
N LEU A 145 7.07 -10.91 14.45
CA LEU A 145 7.15 -10.68 13.01
C LEU A 145 8.21 -11.58 12.36
N TYR A 146 9.39 -11.71 12.96
CA TYR A 146 10.42 -12.62 12.46
C TYR A 146 9.96 -14.08 12.47
N ASN A 147 9.33 -14.53 13.55
CA ASN A 147 8.76 -15.88 13.64
C ASN A 147 7.69 -16.13 12.57
N PHE A 148 6.86 -15.13 12.27
CA PHE A 148 5.89 -15.21 11.17
C PHE A 148 6.58 -15.35 9.82
N LEU A 149 7.62 -14.54 9.53
CA LEU A 149 8.37 -14.65 8.27
C LEU A 149 9.03 -16.03 8.12
N LEU A 150 9.57 -16.61 9.20
CA LEU A 150 10.11 -17.96 9.19
C LEU A 150 9.02 -19.01 8.94
N ARG A 151 7.84 -18.85 9.54
CA ARG A 151 6.68 -19.74 9.32
C ARG A 151 6.22 -19.72 7.86
N MET A 152 6.32 -18.57 7.21
CA MET A 152 5.96 -18.41 5.80
C MET A 152 7.01 -18.94 4.82
N LYS A 153 8.23 -19.24 5.29
CA LYS A 153 9.30 -19.76 4.42
C LYS A 153 9.01 -21.21 4.03
N ASP A 154 8.96 -21.46 2.72
CA ASP A 154 8.73 -22.79 2.17
C ASP A 154 10.08 -23.53 1.92
N PRO A 155 10.12 -24.87 2.01
CA PRO A 155 11.34 -25.65 1.72
C PRO A 155 11.92 -25.44 0.33
N SER A 156 11.10 -25.04 -0.66
CA SER A 156 11.57 -24.67 -2.00
C SER A 156 12.43 -23.41 -2.05
N GLY A 157 12.50 -22.64 -0.96
CA GLY A 157 13.13 -21.32 -0.90
C GLY A 157 12.17 -20.16 -1.19
N ALA A 158 10.95 -20.45 -1.63
CA ALA A 158 9.87 -19.47 -1.76
C ALA A 158 9.24 -19.12 -0.41
N PHE A 159 8.23 -18.26 -0.44
CA PHE A 159 7.39 -17.92 0.71
C PHE A 159 5.92 -18.15 0.39
N ARG A 160 5.12 -18.49 1.40
CA ARG A 160 3.64 -18.52 1.35
C ARG A 160 3.09 -17.18 1.79
N MET A 161 1.98 -16.74 1.20
CA MET A 161 1.36 -15.47 1.59
C MET A 161 0.77 -15.49 3.00
N HIS A 162 0.26 -16.64 3.45
CA HIS A 162 -0.26 -16.86 4.80
C HIS A 162 -0.29 -18.37 5.08
N ASP A 163 -0.72 -18.76 6.28
CA ASP A 163 -0.89 -20.18 6.63
C ASP A 163 -1.88 -20.85 5.65
N ALA A 164 -1.45 -21.95 5.03
CA ALA A 164 -2.16 -22.65 3.94
C ALA A 164 -2.45 -21.82 2.66
N GLY A 165 -1.82 -20.65 2.52
CA GLY A 165 -1.97 -19.77 1.37
C GLY A 165 -1.15 -20.15 0.15
N GLU A 166 -1.31 -19.35 -0.90
CA GLU A 166 -0.60 -19.48 -2.16
C GLU A 166 0.90 -19.16 -2.02
N ILE A 167 1.67 -19.68 -2.98
CA ILE A 167 3.08 -19.36 -3.18
C ILE A 167 3.22 -18.67 -4.52
N ASP A 168 3.68 -17.43 -4.49
CA ASP A 168 4.11 -16.70 -5.68
C ASP A 168 5.13 -15.61 -5.29
N VAL A 169 5.62 -14.89 -6.30
CA VAL A 169 6.71 -13.92 -6.13
C VAL A 169 6.34 -12.75 -5.20
N ARG A 170 5.06 -12.43 -5.01
CA ARG A 170 4.62 -11.38 -4.06
C ARG A 170 5.02 -11.76 -2.64
N ALA A 171 4.93 -13.03 -2.28
CA ALA A 171 5.32 -13.52 -0.96
C ALA A 171 6.81 -13.28 -0.71
N CYS A 172 7.65 -13.59 -1.70
CA CYS A 172 9.08 -13.35 -1.62
C CYS A 172 9.39 -11.85 -1.44
N TYR A 173 8.81 -10.99 -2.28
CA TYR A 173 9.02 -9.54 -2.21
C TYR A 173 8.59 -8.97 -0.85
N THR A 174 7.38 -9.28 -0.42
CA THR A 174 6.81 -8.75 0.83
C THR A 174 7.57 -9.25 2.06
N ALA A 175 7.95 -10.53 2.12
CA ALA A 175 8.75 -11.08 3.21
C ALA A 175 10.14 -10.43 3.29
N ILE A 176 10.84 -10.30 2.16
CA ILE A 176 12.18 -9.71 2.10
C ILE A 176 12.15 -8.22 2.45
N SER A 177 11.19 -7.46 1.91
CA SER A 177 11.03 -6.04 2.21
C SER A 177 10.86 -5.80 3.71
N VAL A 178 9.95 -6.54 4.35
CA VAL A 178 9.68 -6.42 5.79
C VAL A 178 10.89 -6.84 6.64
N ARG A 179 11.60 -7.89 6.22
CA ARG A 179 12.81 -8.35 6.92
C ARG A 179 13.91 -7.28 6.93
N SER A 180 14.13 -6.60 5.81
CA SER A 180 15.16 -5.56 5.67
C SER A 180 14.96 -4.39 6.64
N PHE A 181 13.71 -3.99 6.91
CA PHE A 181 13.41 -2.94 7.88
C PHE A 181 13.64 -3.38 9.32
N SER A 182 13.31 -4.63 9.65
CA SER A 182 13.44 -5.15 11.01
C SER A 182 14.89 -5.14 11.50
N PHE A 183 15.86 -5.39 10.60
CA PHE A 183 17.29 -5.32 10.92
C PHE A 183 17.86 -3.90 10.94
N THR A 184 17.45 -3.04 10.00
CA THR A 184 17.96 -1.66 9.94
C THR A 184 17.55 -0.85 11.17
N LEU A 185 16.43 -1.17 11.81
CA LEU A 185 16.01 -0.49 13.04
C LEU A 185 16.79 -0.94 14.30
N GLU A 186 17.57 -2.02 14.26
CA GLU A 186 18.48 -2.39 15.37
C GLU A 186 19.71 -1.46 15.41
N SER A 187 20.20 -1.03 14.24
CA SER A 187 21.37 -0.14 14.15
C SER A 187 21.05 1.31 14.54
N PHE A 188 19.81 1.79 14.36
CA PHE A 188 19.41 3.12 14.82
C PHE A 188 19.23 3.20 16.35
N GLY A 189 18.79 2.12 17.00
CA GLY A 189 18.59 2.09 18.46
C GLY A 189 19.89 2.12 19.27
N GLN A 190 21.02 1.72 18.68
CA GLN A 190 22.34 1.78 19.32
C GLN A 190 23.07 3.13 19.10
N SER A 191 22.51 4.04 18.30
CA SER A 191 23.11 5.35 18.01
C SER A 191 22.63 6.48 18.94
N ILE A 192 21.68 6.22 19.85
CA ILE A 192 21.08 7.26 20.73
C ILE A 192 21.03 6.78 22.18
N SER A 193 22.10 6.12 22.65
CA SER A 193 22.35 5.86 24.08
C SER A 193 23.76 6.26 24.45
#